data_AF-A0A972J8U1-F1
#
_entry.id   AF-A0A972J8U1-F1
#
_cell.length_a   1.000
_cell.length_b   1.000
_cell.length_c   1.000
_cell.angle_alpha   90.00
_cell.angle_beta   90.00
_cell.angle_gamma   90.00
#
_symmetry.space_group_name_H-M   'P 1'
#
loop_
_entity.id
_entity.type
_entity.pdbx_description
1 polymer ?
#
loop_
_entity_poly.entity_id
_entity_poly.type
_entity_poly.pdbx_seq_one_letter_code
_entity_poly.pdbx_strand_id
1 'polypeptide(L)'
;MRILLPIALVLATTALNTAHAQFGGSRQYNELREEMNARFEASGRGQLDLANQNEQLRSEVAGLRGQVEVLLHEIEQLKQRQRDFYVDLDDRIRGLEGHGGVAAGPGDPAAEASAYEAALNLLKEGKHTESLAAFEAFISEHPRSEMLPGANFWAGNAALQAREIVSARSFFNTVISNWPNDAIAPDAMLGLANSLRLMGEARQSEDTLRRILERYPDSSAAQVASQRLSGQ
;
A
#
# COMPACT_ATOMS: atom_id res chain seq x y z
N MET A 1 43.94 43.96 -41.70
CA MET A 1 43.52 44.94 -42.72
C MET A 1 43.46 46.31 -42.04
N ARG A 2 44.28 47.26 -42.53
CA ARG A 2 44.46 48.63 -42.00
C ARG A 2 43.31 49.54 -42.45
N ILE A 3 42.82 50.45 -41.60
CA ILE A 3 42.44 51.87 -41.88
C ILE A 3 42.43 52.57 -40.50
N LEU A 4 43.43 53.34 -40.00
CA LEU A 4 43.90 54.71 -40.27
C LEU A 4 42.83 55.84 -40.25
N LEU A 5 42.72 56.53 -39.09
CA LEU A 5 42.53 57.99 -38.74
C LEU A 5 42.19 59.03 -39.87
N PRO A 6 41.62 60.26 -39.65
CA PRO A 6 41.87 61.19 -38.51
C PRO A 6 40.80 62.30 -38.12
N ILE A 7 41.09 63.07 -37.05
CA ILE A 7 40.87 64.53 -36.80
C ILE A 7 39.47 65.19 -36.92
N ALA A 8 39.01 65.83 -35.82
CA ALA A 8 38.59 67.25 -35.82
C ALA A 8 38.56 67.84 -34.40
N LEU A 9 39.48 68.78 -34.17
CA LEU A 9 39.63 69.67 -33.03
C LEU A 9 38.69 70.87 -33.22
N VAL A 10 37.88 71.25 -32.20
CA VAL A 10 37.40 72.64 -32.05
C VAL A 10 37.46 73.04 -30.58
N LEU A 11 38.41 73.92 -30.28
CA LEU A 11 38.43 74.80 -29.11
C LEU A 11 37.56 76.03 -29.39
N ALA A 12 36.69 76.43 -28.46
CA ALA A 12 36.32 77.84 -28.28
C ALA A 12 35.79 78.09 -26.87
N THR A 13 36.35 79.11 -26.25
CA THR A 13 36.27 79.53 -24.84
C THR A 13 35.24 80.65 -24.59
N THR A 14 34.84 80.81 -23.32
CA THR A 14 34.16 81.98 -22.67
C THR A 14 32.63 82.08 -22.89
N ALA A 15 31.77 82.48 -21.95
CA ALA A 15 31.90 83.12 -20.64
C ALA A 15 30.73 82.71 -19.71
N LEU A 16 30.86 82.99 -18.41
CA LEU A 16 29.89 82.73 -17.35
C LEU A 16 28.45 83.14 -17.71
N ASN A 17 27.51 82.22 -17.52
CA ASN A 17 26.16 82.59 -17.09
C ASN A 17 25.68 81.55 -16.06
N THR A 18 25.41 82.03 -14.86
CA THR A 18 24.91 81.23 -13.73
C THR A 18 23.45 80.84 -13.92
N ALA A 19 23.13 79.63 -13.44
CA ALA A 19 21.83 79.07 -13.08
C ALA A 19 21.14 78.11 -14.09
N HIS A 20 20.68 76.98 -13.52
CA HIS A 20 19.86 75.88 -14.06
C HIS A 20 20.67 74.77 -14.80
N ALA A 21 20.79 73.52 -14.36
CA ALA A 21 20.07 72.74 -13.36
C ALA A 21 20.94 71.56 -12.83
N GLN A 22 21.43 71.66 -11.59
CA GLN A 22 22.11 70.55 -10.89
C GLN A 22 21.14 69.71 -10.03
N PHE A 23 19.86 69.65 -10.44
CA PHE A 23 18.79 68.97 -9.71
C PHE A 23 18.28 67.68 -10.39
N GLY A 24 18.84 67.32 -11.56
CA GLY A 24 18.45 66.11 -12.31
C GLY A 24 19.32 64.89 -12.01
N GLY A 25 20.64 65.06 -11.86
CA GLY A 25 21.57 63.95 -11.64
C GLY A 25 21.32 63.20 -10.34
N SER A 26 21.19 63.91 -9.21
CA SER A 26 20.93 63.29 -7.91
C SER A 26 19.59 62.56 -7.85
N ARG A 27 18.55 63.05 -8.54
CA ARG A 27 17.26 62.35 -8.67
C ARG A 27 17.40 61.09 -9.51
N GLN A 28 18.06 61.18 -10.66
CA GLN A 28 18.27 60.05 -11.56
C GLN A 28 19.18 58.96 -10.96
N TYR A 29 20.20 59.36 -10.18
CA TYR A 29 21.03 58.43 -9.40
C TYR A 29 20.23 57.74 -8.28
N ASN A 30 19.33 58.46 -7.61
CA ASN A 30 18.47 57.88 -6.57
C ASN A 30 17.43 56.92 -7.18
N GLU A 31 16.80 57.27 -8.29
CA GLU A 31 15.84 56.42 -9.02
C GLU A 31 16.50 55.12 -9.52
N LEU A 32 17.68 55.21 -10.13
CA LEU A 32 18.42 54.03 -10.59
C LEU A 32 18.79 53.11 -9.42
N ARG A 33 19.16 53.68 -8.27
CA ARG A 33 19.51 52.91 -7.07
C ARG A 33 18.28 52.25 -6.44
N GLU A 34 17.14 52.92 -6.44
CA GLU A 34 15.86 52.35 -6.03
C GLU A 34 15.44 51.21 -6.96
N GLU A 35 15.56 51.37 -8.27
CA GLU A 35 15.28 50.31 -9.25
C GLU A 35 16.23 49.12 -9.06
N MET A 36 17.52 49.37 -8.86
CA MET A 36 18.51 48.32 -8.60
C MET A 36 18.19 47.57 -7.30
N ASN A 37 17.83 48.29 -6.23
CA ASN A 37 17.41 47.67 -4.98
C ASN A 37 16.12 46.87 -5.16
N ALA A 38 15.13 47.39 -5.87
CA ALA A 38 13.87 46.69 -6.14
C ALA A 38 14.08 45.42 -6.99
N ARG A 39 14.97 45.48 -8.00
CA ARG A 39 15.37 44.30 -8.79
C ARG A 39 16.15 43.28 -7.95
N PHE A 40 17.03 43.75 -7.08
CA PHE A 40 17.78 42.89 -6.16
C PHE A 40 16.85 42.20 -5.15
N GLU A 41 15.89 42.92 -4.60
CA GLU A 41 14.86 42.38 -3.72
C GLU A 41 13.94 41.41 -4.46
N ALA A 42 13.49 41.72 -5.68
CA ALA A 42 12.67 40.83 -6.50
C ALA A 42 13.44 39.55 -6.86
N SER A 43 14.71 39.67 -7.23
CA SER A 43 15.59 38.52 -7.48
C SER A 43 15.80 37.69 -6.22
N GLY A 44 16.05 38.34 -5.07
CA GLY A 44 16.23 37.68 -3.78
C GLY A 44 14.96 36.94 -3.32
N ARG A 45 13.78 37.54 -3.52
CA ARG A 45 12.49 36.88 -3.26
C ARG A 45 12.27 35.67 -4.17
N GLY A 46 12.55 35.78 -5.46
CA GLY A 46 12.46 34.63 -6.37
C GLY A 46 13.43 33.51 -6.02
N GLN A 47 14.63 33.86 -5.54
CA GLN A 47 15.65 32.90 -5.15
C GLN A 47 15.30 32.18 -3.84
N LEU A 48 14.68 32.89 -2.89
CA LEU A 48 14.12 32.30 -1.67
C LEU A 48 12.94 31.37 -1.99
N ASP A 49 12.05 31.77 -2.90
CA ASP A 49 10.91 30.95 -3.30
C ASP A 49 11.36 29.63 -3.95
N LEU A 50 12.35 29.68 -4.85
CA LEU A 50 12.97 28.49 -5.43
C LEU A 50 13.67 27.61 -4.40
N ALA A 51 14.33 28.21 -3.40
CA ALA A 51 14.97 27.46 -2.32
C ALA A 51 13.93 26.71 -1.48
N ASN A 52 12.83 27.37 -1.11
CA ASN A 52 11.71 26.78 -0.38
C ASN A 52 11.07 25.64 -1.18
N GLN A 53 10.83 25.84 -2.49
CA GLN A 53 10.32 24.79 -3.37
C GLN A 53 11.29 23.59 -3.45
N ASN A 54 12.59 23.84 -3.51
CA ASN A 54 13.59 22.76 -3.54
C ASN A 54 13.56 21.94 -2.25
N GLU A 55 13.43 22.61 -1.11
CA GLU A 55 13.33 21.96 0.20
C GLU A 55 12.03 21.16 0.34
N GLN A 56 10.91 21.71 -0.13
CA GLN A 56 9.64 20.99 -0.19
C GLN A 56 9.73 19.74 -1.08
N LEU A 57 10.28 19.87 -2.29
CA LEU A 57 10.45 18.73 -3.20
C LEU A 57 11.37 17.66 -2.60
N ARG A 58 12.43 18.06 -1.89
CA ARG A 58 13.30 17.12 -1.18
C ARG A 58 12.55 16.35 -0.08
N SER A 59 11.69 17.05 0.66
CA SER A 59 10.83 16.43 1.68
C SER A 59 9.84 15.44 1.07
N GLU A 60 9.18 15.81 -0.03
CA GLU A 60 8.25 14.93 -0.76
C GLU A 60 8.95 13.69 -1.31
N VAL A 61 10.15 13.84 -1.90
CA VAL A 61 10.96 12.71 -2.39
C VAL A 61 11.36 11.78 -1.24
N ALA A 62 11.71 12.32 -0.07
CA ALA A 62 11.99 11.51 1.12
C ALA A 62 10.74 10.74 1.57
N GLY A 63 9.58 11.40 1.61
CA GLY A 63 8.30 10.76 1.96
C GLY A 63 7.89 9.65 0.97
N LEU A 64 8.04 9.90 -0.33
CA LEU A 64 7.77 8.90 -1.37
C LEU A 64 8.71 7.70 -1.28
N ARG A 65 9.99 7.92 -0.97
CA ARG A 65 10.95 6.81 -0.73
C ARG A 65 10.53 5.96 0.47
N GLY A 66 10.13 6.59 1.56
CA GLY A 66 9.59 5.87 2.72
C GLY A 66 8.35 5.04 2.39
N GLN A 67 7.41 5.60 1.61
CA GLN A 67 6.24 4.85 1.12
C GLN A 67 6.63 3.65 0.25
N VAL A 68 7.62 3.81 -0.65
CA VAL A 68 8.13 2.71 -1.46
C VAL A 68 8.75 1.62 -0.59
N GLU A 69 9.53 1.98 0.44
CA GLU A 69 10.10 1.01 1.38
C GLU A 69 9.02 0.23 2.13
N VAL A 70 7.98 0.92 2.62
CA VAL A 70 6.81 0.27 3.25
C VAL A 70 6.11 -0.66 2.27
N LEU A 71 5.82 -0.21 1.05
CA LEU A 71 5.16 -1.03 0.02
C LEU A 71 6.00 -2.25 -0.36
N LEU A 72 7.32 -2.11 -0.47
CA LEU A 72 8.22 -3.24 -0.71
C LEU A 72 8.18 -4.24 0.44
N HIS A 73 8.16 -3.77 1.68
CA HIS A 73 8.01 -4.62 2.85
C HIS A 73 6.64 -5.34 2.85
N GLU A 74 5.56 -4.63 2.55
CA GLU A 74 4.23 -5.22 2.42
C GLU A 74 4.16 -6.28 1.31
N ILE A 75 4.80 -6.05 0.16
CA ILE A 75 4.88 -7.02 -0.95
C ILE A 75 5.65 -8.26 -0.51
N GLU A 76 6.78 -8.12 0.17
CA GLU A 76 7.55 -9.27 0.63
C GLU A 76 6.78 -10.05 1.70
N GLN A 77 6.10 -9.35 2.61
CA GLN A 77 5.21 -9.99 3.57
C GLN A 77 4.04 -10.70 2.89
N LEU A 78 3.45 -10.13 1.83
CA LEU A 78 2.39 -10.78 1.05
C LEU A 78 2.90 -12.05 0.39
N LYS A 79 4.09 -12.00 -0.22
CA LYS A 79 4.72 -13.18 -0.84
C LYS A 79 5.08 -14.24 0.19
N GLN A 80 5.63 -13.86 1.35
CA GLN A 80 5.95 -14.79 2.42
C GLN A 80 4.67 -15.44 2.95
N ARG A 81 3.62 -14.67 3.23
CA ARG A 81 2.31 -15.22 3.62
C ARG A 81 1.75 -16.14 2.55
N GLN A 82 1.89 -15.79 1.28
CA GLN A 82 1.47 -16.65 0.19
C GLN A 82 2.27 -17.97 0.20
N ARG A 83 3.59 -17.94 0.43
CA ARG A 83 4.42 -19.15 0.58
C ARG A 83 4.03 -19.98 1.79
N ASP A 84 3.86 -19.36 2.95
CA ASP A 84 3.46 -20.06 4.19
C ASP A 84 2.08 -20.71 4.00
N PHE A 85 1.19 -20.03 3.29
CA PHE A 85 -0.12 -20.54 2.87
C PHE A 85 0.00 -21.76 1.95
N TYR A 86 0.96 -21.80 1.02
CA TYR A 86 1.23 -22.98 0.20
C TYR A 86 1.78 -24.17 1.01
N VAL A 87 2.62 -23.89 2.01
CA VAL A 87 3.22 -24.93 2.87
C VAL A 87 2.18 -25.54 3.81
N ASP A 88 1.36 -24.72 4.49
CA ASP A 88 0.23 -25.20 5.30
C ASP A 88 -0.72 -26.05 4.46
N LEU A 89 -0.95 -25.61 3.22
CA LEU A 89 -1.82 -26.29 2.30
C LEU A 89 -1.29 -27.68 1.89
N ASP A 90 0.02 -27.80 1.64
CA ASP A 90 0.67 -29.08 1.38
C ASP A 90 0.59 -30.04 2.58
N ASP A 91 0.82 -29.52 3.79
CA ASP A 91 0.74 -30.33 5.01
C ASP A 91 -0.69 -30.83 5.27
N ARG A 92 -1.69 -29.99 5.00
CA ARG A 92 -3.10 -30.39 5.10
C ARG A 92 -3.51 -31.38 4.00
N ILE A 93 -3.04 -31.22 2.77
CA ILE A 93 -3.29 -32.20 1.70
C ILE A 93 -2.68 -33.56 2.05
N ARG A 94 -1.42 -33.61 2.50
CA ARG A 94 -0.82 -34.86 2.98
C ARG A 94 -1.56 -35.46 4.17
N GLY A 95 -2.06 -34.62 5.07
CA GLY A 95 -2.90 -35.04 6.19
C GLY A 95 -4.17 -35.75 5.72
N LEU A 96 -4.77 -35.31 4.61
CA LEU A 96 -5.95 -35.94 4.01
C LEU A 96 -5.61 -37.23 3.26
N GLU A 97 -4.49 -37.27 2.52
CA GLU A 97 -4.00 -38.47 1.83
C GLU A 97 -3.71 -39.63 2.81
N GLY A 98 -3.24 -39.33 4.03
CA GLY A 98 -2.98 -40.32 5.07
C GLY A 98 -4.21 -41.05 5.63
N HIS A 99 -5.43 -40.56 5.34
CA HIS A 99 -6.68 -41.11 5.87
C HIS A 99 -7.56 -41.80 4.80
N GLY A 100 -7.13 -41.91 3.54
CA GLY A 100 -7.98 -42.33 2.42
C GLY A 100 -7.83 -43.79 2.00
N GLY A 101 -8.64 -44.69 2.56
CA GLY A 101 -8.68 -46.10 2.19
C GLY A 101 -10.03 -46.80 2.34
N VAL A 102 -11.15 -46.22 1.86
CA VAL A 102 -12.41 -46.95 1.56
C VAL A 102 -13.33 -46.13 0.64
N ALA A 103 -14.23 -46.81 -0.09
CA ALA A 103 -14.95 -46.35 -1.29
C ALA A 103 -16.37 -45.74 -1.08
N ALA A 104 -16.90 -45.18 -2.17
CA ALA A 104 -17.83 -44.04 -2.23
C ALA A 104 -19.35 -44.21 -2.08
N GLY A 105 -19.97 -43.16 -1.52
CA GLY A 105 -21.39 -42.80 -1.35
C GLY A 105 -21.53 -41.32 -0.93
N PRO A 106 -22.73 -40.70 -0.87
CA PRO A 106 -22.88 -39.33 -0.39
C PRO A 106 -22.63 -39.31 1.12
N GLY A 107 -21.56 -38.64 1.55
CA GLY A 107 -20.95 -38.82 2.88
C GLY A 107 -19.77 -39.77 2.89
N ASP A 108 -19.21 -40.12 1.73
CA ASP A 108 -17.92 -40.78 1.60
C ASP A 108 -16.79 -39.79 1.89
N PRO A 109 -16.00 -40.02 2.95
CA PRO A 109 -14.85 -39.20 3.28
C PRO A 109 -13.84 -39.09 2.13
N ALA A 110 -13.73 -40.11 1.25
CA ALA A 110 -12.80 -40.06 0.13
C ALA A 110 -13.27 -39.10 -0.99
N ALA A 111 -14.55 -39.10 -1.32
CA ALA A 111 -15.13 -38.14 -2.25
C ALA A 111 -15.03 -36.69 -1.72
N GLU A 112 -15.29 -36.49 -0.43
CA GLU A 112 -15.12 -35.19 0.23
C GLU A 112 -13.65 -34.72 0.16
N ALA A 113 -12.72 -35.57 0.57
CA ALA A 113 -11.30 -35.25 0.53
C ALA A 113 -10.83 -34.89 -0.89
N SER A 114 -11.27 -35.64 -1.90
CA SER A 114 -10.91 -35.39 -3.29
C SER A 114 -11.47 -34.07 -3.82
N ALA A 115 -12.74 -33.75 -3.53
CA ALA A 115 -13.35 -32.48 -3.95
C ALA A 115 -12.66 -31.28 -3.28
N TYR A 116 -12.34 -31.41 -2.00
CA TYR A 116 -11.61 -30.41 -1.25
C TYR A 116 -10.19 -30.19 -1.80
N GLU A 117 -9.46 -31.27 -2.05
CA GLU A 117 -8.11 -31.22 -2.63
C GLU A 117 -8.11 -30.58 -4.02
N ALA A 118 -9.09 -30.91 -4.87
CA ALA A 118 -9.23 -30.29 -6.18
C ALA A 118 -9.40 -28.77 -6.08
N ALA A 119 -10.23 -28.29 -5.15
CA ALA A 119 -10.43 -26.87 -4.90
C ALA A 119 -9.15 -26.17 -4.40
N LEU A 120 -8.37 -26.86 -3.56
CA LEU A 120 -7.07 -26.39 -3.09
C LEU A 120 -6.03 -26.32 -4.21
N ASN A 121 -5.97 -27.33 -5.10
CA ASN A 121 -5.05 -27.35 -6.22
C ASN A 121 -5.33 -26.20 -7.21
N LEU A 122 -6.59 -25.86 -7.45
CA LEU A 122 -6.95 -24.66 -8.22
C LEU A 122 -6.41 -23.39 -7.58
N LEU A 123 -6.51 -23.29 -6.25
CA LEU A 123 -5.96 -22.15 -5.50
C LEU A 123 -4.44 -22.08 -5.69
N LYS A 124 -3.79 -23.25 -5.68
CA LYS A 124 -2.34 -23.31 -5.83
C LYS A 124 -1.88 -22.82 -7.20
N GLU A 125 -2.61 -23.20 -8.24
CA GLU A 125 -2.38 -22.81 -9.63
C GLU A 125 -2.70 -21.33 -9.92
N GLY A 126 -3.21 -20.59 -8.94
CA GLY A 126 -3.62 -19.20 -9.11
C GLY A 126 -4.99 -19.01 -9.75
N LYS A 127 -5.76 -20.09 -9.94
CA LYS A 127 -7.12 -20.09 -10.48
C LYS A 127 -8.12 -19.75 -9.38
N HIS A 128 -8.06 -18.51 -8.92
CA HIS A 128 -8.74 -18.08 -7.70
C HIS A 128 -10.27 -18.13 -7.80
N THR A 129 -10.83 -17.75 -8.95
CA THR A 129 -12.28 -17.78 -9.19
C THR A 129 -12.79 -19.22 -9.28
N GLU A 130 -12.07 -20.08 -9.98
CA GLU A 130 -12.41 -21.51 -10.09
C GLU A 130 -12.28 -22.22 -8.75
N SER A 131 -11.25 -21.89 -7.96
CA SER A 131 -11.07 -22.40 -6.61
C SER A 131 -12.21 -21.98 -5.69
N LEU A 132 -12.61 -20.71 -5.73
CA LEU A 132 -13.75 -20.21 -4.97
C LEU A 132 -15.02 -21.00 -5.32
N ALA A 133 -15.33 -21.12 -6.61
CA ALA A 133 -16.50 -21.88 -7.06
C ALA A 133 -16.45 -23.36 -6.62
N ALA A 134 -15.27 -23.98 -6.61
CA ALA A 134 -15.09 -25.35 -6.16
C ALA A 134 -15.32 -25.51 -4.64
N PHE A 135 -14.85 -24.56 -3.81
CA PHE A 135 -15.18 -24.59 -2.38
C PHE A 135 -16.65 -24.30 -2.09
N GLU A 136 -17.28 -23.40 -2.85
CA GLU A 136 -18.73 -23.14 -2.74
C GLU A 136 -19.54 -24.41 -3.04
N ALA A 137 -19.16 -25.14 -4.11
CA ALA A 137 -19.75 -26.43 -4.43
C ALA A 137 -19.54 -27.44 -3.29
N PHE A 138 -18.31 -27.57 -2.78
CA PHE A 138 -18.01 -28.46 -1.65
C PHE A 138 -18.88 -28.15 -0.42
N ILE A 139 -19.00 -26.88 -0.03
CA ILE A 139 -19.80 -26.45 1.13
C ILE A 139 -21.29 -26.78 0.92
N SER A 140 -21.80 -26.60 -0.29
CA SER A 140 -23.19 -26.90 -0.65
C SER A 140 -23.48 -28.40 -0.68
N GLU A 141 -22.57 -29.20 -1.23
CA GLU A 141 -22.73 -30.63 -1.42
C GLU A 141 -22.45 -31.43 -0.14
N HIS A 142 -21.61 -30.89 0.75
CA HIS A 142 -21.18 -31.55 1.99
C HIS A 142 -21.48 -30.73 3.25
N PRO A 143 -22.75 -30.36 3.54
CA PRO A 143 -23.13 -29.45 4.62
C PRO A 143 -22.92 -30.02 6.04
N ARG A 144 -22.42 -31.25 6.17
CA ARG A 144 -22.08 -31.91 7.44
C ARG A 144 -20.61 -32.34 7.53
N SER A 145 -19.78 -31.95 6.55
CA SER A 145 -18.37 -32.33 6.55
C SER A 145 -17.62 -31.72 7.72
N GLU A 146 -16.70 -32.48 8.31
CA GLU A 146 -15.76 -31.96 9.31
C GLU A 146 -14.76 -30.97 8.68
N MET A 147 -14.65 -30.95 7.34
CA MET A 147 -13.75 -30.07 6.61
C MET A 147 -14.35 -28.67 6.37
N LEU A 148 -15.59 -28.42 6.77
CA LEU A 148 -16.27 -27.14 6.59
C LEU A 148 -15.55 -25.90 7.16
N PRO A 149 -14.93 -25.93 8.37
CA PRO A 149 -14.17 -24.79 8.87
C PRO A 149 -13.04 -24.42 7.90
N GLY A 150 -12.32 -25.43 7.44
CA GLY A 150 -11.28 -25.30 6.44
C GLY A 150 -11.82 -24.84 5.08
N ALA A 151 -12.92 -25.41 4.60
CA ALA A 151 -13.50 -25.08 3.30
C ALA A 151 -13.91 -23.61 3.23
N ASN A 152 -14.58 -23.12 4.28
CA ASN A 152 -14.95 -21.72 4.39
C ASN A 152 -13.69 -20.83 4.49
N PHE A 153 -12.67 -21.23 5.27
CA PHE A 153 -11.43 -20.48 5.32
C PHE A 153 -10.75 -20.35 3.94
N TRP A 154 -10.58 -21.45 3.19
CA TRP A 154 -9.96 -21.40 1.87
C TRP A 154 -10.84 -20.71 0.83
N ALA A 155 -12.17 -20.85 0.89
CA ALA A 155 -13.09 -20.06 0.09
C ALA A 155 -12.91 -18.56 0.33
N GLY A 156 -12.77 -18.14 1.60
CA GLY A 156 -12.51 -16.75 1.96
C GLY A 156 -11.19 -16.23 1.38
N ASN A 157 -10.14 -17.05 1.42
CA ASN A 157 -8.84 -16.69 0.82
C ASN A 157 -8.88 -16.68 -0.72
N ALA A 158 -9.53 -17.66 -1.34
CA ALA A 158 -9.75 -17.68 -2.79
C ALA A 158 -10.52 -16.44 -3.24
N ALA A 159 -11.56 -16.05 -2.50
CA ALA A 159 -12.32 -14.82 -2.74
C ALA A 159 -11.47 -13.56 -2.59
N LEU A 160 -10.61 -13.45 -1.58
CA LEU A 160 -9.66 -12.32 -1.46
C LEU A 160 -8.77 -12.19 -2.71
N GLN A 161 -8.22 -13.32 -3.16
CA GLN A 161 -7.34 -13.36 -4.33
C GLN A 161 -8.09 -13.07 -5.64
N ALA A 162 -9.36 -13.47 -5.73
CA ALA A 162 -10.26 -13.12 -6.82
C ALA A 162 -10.79 -11.67 -6.75
N ARG A 163 -10.42 -10.90 -5.72
CA ARG A 163 -10.91 -9.53 -5.42
C ARG A 163 -12.39 -9.46 -5.03
N GLU A 164 -13.00 -10.58 -4.66
CA GLU A 164 -14.36 -10.70 -4.14
C GLU A 164 -14.37 -10.47 -2.62
N ILE A 165 -14.02 -9.25 -2.20
CA ILE A 165 -13.76 -8.94 -0.78
C ILE A 165 -15.00 -9.10 0.11
N VAL A 166 -16.19 -8.85 -0.43
CA VAL A 166 -17.47 -9.03 0.29
C VAL A 166 -17.71 -10.51 0.60
N SER A 167 -17.51 -11.38 -0.39
CA SER A 167 -17.62 -12.83 -0.22
C SER A 167 -16.57 -13.34 0.77
N ALA A 168 -15.33 -12.86 0.66
CA ALA A 168 -14.27 -13.20 1.60
C ALA A 168 -14.65 -12.91 3.06
N ARG A 169 -15.15 -11.70 3.33
CA ARG A 169 -15.65 -11.30 4.65
C ARG A 169 -16.74 -12.26 5.16
N SER A 170 -17.66 -12.64 4.28
CA SER A 170 -18.74 -13.57 4.62
C SER A 170 -18.19 -14.93 5.06
N PHE A 171 -17.30 -15.54 4.26
CA PHE A 171 -16.72 -16.84 4.58
C PHE A 171 -15.92 -16.83 5.89
N PHE A 172 -15.11 -15.81 6.14
CA PHE A 172 -14.38 -15.70 7.40
C PHE A 172 -15.32 -15.53 8.59
N ASN A 173 -16.37 -14.72 8.47
CA ASN A 173 -17.39 -14.60 9.51
C ASN A 173 -18.11 -15.92 9.80
N THR A 174 -18.39 -16.72 8.76
CA THR A 174 -18.96 -18.06 8.92
C THR A 174 -18.06 -18.93 9.79
N VAL A 175 -16.74 -18.91 9.55
CA VAL A 175 -15.78 -19.67 10.37
C VAL A 175 -15.81 -19.21 11.83
N ILE A 176 -15.69 -17.90 12.05
CA ILE A 176 -15.59 -17.31 13.39
C ILE A 176 -16.88 -17.54 14.21
N SER A 177 -18.03 -17.58 13.53
CA SER A 177 -19.34 -17.73 14.18
C SER A 177 -19.66 -19.19 14.50
N ASN A 178 -19.38 -20.12 13.57
CA ASN A 178 -19.78 -21.52 13.71
C ASN A 178 -18.71 -22.40 14.34
N TRP A 179 -17.42 -22.07 14.14
CA TRP A 179 -16.29 -22.85 14.63
C TRP A 179 -15.26 -21.98 15.39
N PRO A 180 -15.69 -21.23 16.42
CA PRO A 180 -14.79 -20.33 17.15
C PRO A 180 -13.66 -21.03 17.94
N ASN A 181 -13.74 -22.35 18.13
CA ASN A 181 -12.73 -23.12 18.86
C ASN A 181 -11.89 -23.99 17.93
N ASP A 182 -12.12 -23.93 16.61
CA ASP A 182 -11.33 -24.66 15.63
C ASP A 182 -9.95 -24.01 15.47
N ALA A 183 -8.95 -24.82 15.16
CA ALA A 183 -7.57 -24.35 14.97
C ALA A 183 -7.45 -23.29 13.86
N ILE A 184 -8.37 -23.27 12.88
CA ILE A 184 -8.37 -22.29 11.78
C ILE A 184 -9.06 -20.96 12.13
N ALA A 185 -9.78 -20.90 13.27
CA ALA A 185 -10.54 -19.70 13.65
C ALA A 185 -9.68 -18.43 13.85
N PRO A 186 -8.47 -18.49 14.46
CA PRO A 186 -7.60 -17.32 14.56
C PRO A 186 -7.16 -16.80 13.18
N ASP A 187 -6.85 -17.70 12.24
CA ASP A 187 -6.47 -17.33 10.87
C ASP A 187 -7.64 -16.77 10.08
N ALA A 188 -8.85 -17.29 10.28
CA ALA A 188 -10.06 -16.69 9.70
C ALA A 188 -10.30 -15.27 10.23
N MET A 189 -10.04 -15.00 11.52
CA MET A 189 -10.11 -13.63 12.06
C MET A 189 -9.07 -12.70 11.43
N LEU A 190 -7.86 -13.18 11.13
CA LEU A 190 -6.88 -12.41 10.37
C LEU A 190 -7.36 -12.14 8.94
N GLY A 191 -7.94 -13.14 8.28
CA GLY A 191 -8.59 -13.00 6.99
C GLY A 191 -9.65 -11.90 7.00
N LEU A 192 -10.52 -11.91 8.01
CA LEU A 192 -11.54 -10.87 8.23
C LEU A 192 -10.91 -9.48 8.41
N ALA A 193 -9.88 -9.35 9.26
CA ALA A 193 -9.19 -8.08 9.46
C ALA A 193 -8.58 -7.55 8.14
N ASN A 194 -8.03 -8.44 7.30
CA ASN A 194 -7.53 -8.09 5.97
C ASN A 194 -8.67 -7.60 5.06
N SER A 195 -9.80 -8.31 5.01
CA SER A 195 -10.98 -7.92 4.23
C SER A 195 -11.50 -6.54 4.65
N LEU A 196 -11.62 -6.30 5.95
CA LEU A 196 -12.07 -5.01 6.50
C LEU A 196 -11.14 -3.86 6.08
N ARG A 197 -9.82 -4.07 6.16
CA ARG A 197 -8.85 -3.06 5.72
C ARG A 197 -8.99 -2.76 4.23
N LEU A 198 -9.13 -3.78 3.39
CA LEU A 198 -9.32 -3.62 1.93
C LEU A 198 -10.63 -2.91 1.59
N MET A 199 -11.64 -3.01 2.46
CA MET A 199 -12.91 -2.28 2.35
C MET A 199 -12.84 -0.84 2.88
N GLY A 200 -11.70 -0.39 3.41
CA GLY A 200 -11.56 0.92 4.06
C GLY A 200 -12.11 0.98 5.48
N GLU A 201 -12.50 -0.15 6.05
CA GLU A 201 -13.07 -0.27 7.41
C GLU A 201 -11.95 -0.43 8.46
N ALA A 202 -10.99 0.50 8.47
CA ALA A 202 -9.75 0.40 9.27
C ALA A 202 -10.00 0.20 10.78
N ARG A 203 -10.93 0.95 11.37
CA ARG A 203 -11.27 0.81 12.80
C ARG A 203 -11.77 -0.60 13.14
N GLN A 204 -12.64 -1.17 12.32
CA GLN A 204 -13.15 -2.52 12.54
C GLN A 204 -12.06 -3.59 12.33
N SER A 205 -11.12 -3.33 11.41
CA SER A 205 -9.93 -4.17 11.24
C SER A 205 -9.09 -4.20 12.51
N GLU A 206 -8.76 -3.03 13.08
CA GLU A 206 -8.02 -2.92 14.34
C GLU A 206 -8.74 -3.60 15.51
N ASP A 207 -10.05 -3.37 15.67
CA ASP A 207 -10.85 -4.04 16.70
C ASP A 207 -10.79 -5.57 16.53
N THR A 208 -10.79 -6.06 15.29
CA THR A 208 -10.64 -7.49 15.00
C THR A 208 -9.26 -8.00 15.39
N LEU A 209 -8.19 -7.25 15.11
CA LEU A 209 -6.83 -7.60 15.53
C LEU A 209 -6.70 -7.65 17.06
N ARG A 210 -7.29 -6.69 17.79
CA ARG A 210 -7.31 -6.70 19.26
C ARG A 210 -8.03 -7.93 19.81
N ARG A 211 -9.18 -8.29 19.22
CA ARG A 211 -9.92 -9.51 19.61
C ARG A 211 -9.12 -10.79 19.37
N ILE A 212 -8.24 -10.86 18.37
CA ILE A 212 -7.35 -12.01 18.18
C ILE A 212 -6.39 -12.14 19.38
N LEU A 213 -5.79 -11.03 19.83
CA LEU A 213 -4.89 -11.02 20.99
C LEU A 213 -5.60 -11.46 22.28
N GLU A 214 -6.87 -11.08 22.43
CA GLU A 214 -7.68 -11.43 23.59
C GLU A 214 -8.14 -12.90 23.56
N ARG A 215 -8.59 -13.38 22.40
CA ARG A 215 -9.25 -14.69 22.29
C ARG A 215 -8.30 -15.84 21.97
N TYR A 216 -7.23 -15.56 21.23
CA TYR A 216 -6.29 -16.57 20.75
C TYR A 216 -4.83 -16.15 21.03
N PRO A 217 -4.48 -15.83 22.30
CA PRO A 217 -3.19 -15.21 22.64
C PRO A 217 -1.97 -16.03 22.20
N ASP A 218 -2.09 -17.36 22.16
CA ASP A 218 -0.99 -18.28 21.83
C ASP A 218 -0.90 -18.61 20.34
N SER A 219 -1.79 -18.07 19.50
CA SER A 219 -1.82 -18.35 18.07
C SER A 219 -0.76 -17.55 17.28
N SER A 220 -0.31 -18.09 16.15
CA SER A 220 0.48 -17.33 15.16
C SER A 220 -0.27 -16.06 14.72
N ALA A 221 -1.60 -16.14 14.63
CA ALA A 221 -2.44 -15.01 14.30
C ALA A 221 -2.33 -13.84 15.30
N ALA A 222 -2.20 -14.15 16.61
CA ALA A 222 -1.96 -13.13 17.64
C ALA A 222 -0.61 -12.44 17.48
N GLN A 223 0.44 -13.18 17.10
CA GLN A 223 1.75 -12.57 16.83
C GLN A 223 1.65 -11.56 15.68
N VAL A 224 0.98 -11.92 14.59
CA VAL A 224 0.74 -11.02 13.44
C VAL A 224 -0.11 -9.81 13.86
N ALA A 225 -1.16 -10.02 14.65
CA ALA A 225 -2.01 -8.95 15.14
C ALA A 225 -1.23 -7.94 16.01
N SER A 226 -0.38 -8.43 16.92
CA SER A 226 0.46 -7.59 17.78
C SER A 226 1.44 -6.74 16.96
N GLN A 227 2.12 -7.33 15.98
CA GLN A 227 3.04 -6.62 15.10
C GLN A 227 2.33 -5.48 14.33
N ARG A 228 1.15 -5.77 13.77
CA ARG A 228 0.38 -4.78 13.00
C ARG A 228 -0.15 -3.63 13.86
N LEU A 229 -0.58 -3.91 15.08
CA LEU A 229 -1.05 -2.88 16.02
C LEU A 229 0.09 -2.01 16.55
N SER A 230 1.32 -2.52 16.57
CA SER A 230 2.51 -1.77 17.03
C SER A 230 3.14 -0.89 15.95
N GLY A 231 2.85 -1.15 14.67
CA GLY A 231 3.43 -0.45 13.52
C GLY A 231 2.59 0.71 12.98
N GLN A 232 1.51 1.09 13.67
CA GLN A 232 0.67 2.24 13.34
C GLN A 232 1.09 3.50 14.07
#